data_AF-A0A8T2L9P4-F1
#
_entry.id   AF-A0A8T2L9P4-F1
#
_cell.length_a   1.000
_cell.length_b   1.000
_cell.length_c   1.000
_cell.angle_alpha   90.00
_cell.angle_beta   90.00
_cell.angle_gamma   90.00
#
_symmetry.space_group_name_H-M   'P 1'
#
loop_
_entity.id
_entity.type
_entity.pdbx_description
1 polymer ?
#
loop_
_entity_poly.entity_id
_entity_poly.type
_entity_poly.pdbx_seq_one_letter_code
_entity_poly.pdbx_strand_id
1 'polypeptide(L)'
;MELFETCPVCSRLSDVKTYRRGTFVSIIQKCHHCQYSKKWKSQPLIGSSPVGNIQLSAAIYFTGSSYFQVKKVFQAMHLRNISYTAFRRHANSYLEPAVVHKWRQYQETELQFLSQRKVKIGGDMRADSPGHSAKYGTYSVMNLETNNIIDIQLIQSNEVGGSHNMEKEGLKRSLQHLESKGVAVDYIVTDRHPQIQKFLRDRQITHYYDVWHLEKGLSKKLGKVAKEKDCEVVKKWQQGIKNHVYWCATSSSSGPEKVAKWTSVVNHVQDKHTHDNPLYPQCQHPIRQSRDRKKWFQPGSKALYKLEKILTNKRVLGDVERLSSRYQTSTLEAFHSVILRFTPKSVVFPFIGMLCRLYLAAMHFNENAGRTQARTTSGVLRYRLHFPKAKKGGHTVKSVKSPPTYCYVYNLIAAVFDDIVPNPQPYLEEFKKIPIPGDLSSEFYRPPLTEAVAAYSSRFSQEQP
;
A
#
# COMPACT_ATOMS: atom_id res chain seq x y z
N MET A 1 9.59 -46.65 -2.87
CA MET A 1 10.44 -46.86 -4.06
C MET A 1 10.31 -48.28 -4.56
N GLU A 2 9.88 -49.20 -3.68
CA GLU A 2 9.26 -50.52 -3.92
C GLU A 2 8.67 -50.75 -5.33
N LEU A 3 7.83 -49.83 -5.84
CA LEU A 3 7.26 -49.93 -7.20
C LEU A 3 8.28 -50.07 -8.35
N PHE A 4 9.56 -49.72 -8.13
CA PHE A 4 10.64 -49.79 -9.12
C PHE A 4 11.67 -50.88 -8.80
N GLU A 5 11.56 -51.55 -7.66
CA GLU A 5 12.55 -52.56 -7.22
C GLU A 5 12.41 -53.87 -8.00
N THR A 6 11.22 -54.14 -8.53
CA THR A 6 10.92 -55.33 -9.33
C THR A 6 10.79 -54.99 -10.80
N CYS A 7 11.42 -55.77 -11.67
CA CYS A 7 11.31 -55.63 -13.12
C CYS A 7 9.89 -55.97 -13.57
N PRO A 8 9.20 -55.08 -14.30
CA PRO A 8 7.82 -55.34 -14.74
C PRO A 8 7.70 -56.42 -15.83
N VAL A 9 8.84 -56.90 -16.37
CA VAL A 9 8.87 -57.91 -17.45
C VAL A 9 9.16 -59.31 -16.90
N CYS A 10 10.19 -59.46 -16.06
CA CYS A 10 10.64 -60.77 -15.58
C CYS A 10 10.50 -60.97 -14.07
N SER A 11 9.90 -60.00 -13.35
CA SER A 11 9.67 -60.03 -11.91
C SER A 11 10.92 -60.19 -11.03
N ARG A 12 12.13 -60.05 -11.59
CA ARG A 12 13.40 -60.07 -10.85
C ARG A 12 13.78 -58.67 -10.34
N LEU A 13 14.68 -58.63 -9.36
CA LEU A 13 15.22 -57.38 -8.82
C LEU A 13 15.86 -56.51 -9.91
N SER A 14 15.61 -55.21 -9.83
CA SER A 14 16.18 -54.18 -10.70
C SER A 14 17.20 -53.32 -9.95
N ASP A 15 18.25 -52.86 -10.64
CA ASP A 15 19.08 -51.75 -10.18
C ASP A 15 18.29 -50.44 -10.34
N VAL A 16 18.13 -49.70 -9.24
CA VAL A 16 17.32 -48.47 -9.19
C VAL A 16 18.18 -47.29 -8.76
N LYS A 17 18.44 -46.39 -9.70
CA LYS A 17 19.15 -45.13 -9.42
C LYS A 17 18.17 -43.98 -9.32
N THR A 18 18.24 -43.23 -8.23
CA THR A 18 17.34 -42.11 -7.96
C THR A 18 18.11 -40.80 -7.99
N TYR A 19 17.62 -39.84 -8.78
CA TYR A 19 18.12 -38.47 -8.81
C TYR A 19 17.04 -37.51 -8.30
N ARG A 20 17.42 -36.51 -7.52
CA ARG A 20 16.51 -35.52 -6.95
C ARG A 20 17.02 -34.10 -7.14
N ARG A 21 16.12 -33.17 -7.45
CA ARG A 21 16.43 -31.72 -7.57
C ARG A 21 15.24 -30.87 -7.15
N GLY A 22 15.25 -30.38 -5.91
CA GLY A 22 14.08 -29.69 -5.35
C GLY A 22 12.91 -30.64 -5.21
N THR A 23 11.77 -30.34 -5.86
CA THR A 23 10.60 -31.23 -5.90
C THR A 23 10.70 -32.32 -6.98
N PHE A 24 11.71 -32.23 -7.87
CA PHE A 24 11.92 -33.21 -8.94
C PHE A 24 12.51 -34.51 -8.43
N VAL A 25 11.95 -35.62 -8.90
CA VAL A 25 12.49 -36.97 -8.75
C VAL A 25 12.59 -37.60 -10.13
N SER A 26 13.74 -38.20 -10.45
CA SER A 26 13.89 -39.09 -11.59
C SER A 26 14.43 -40.43 -11.13
N ILE A 27 13.92 -41.50 -11.72
CA ILE A 27 14.24 -42.87 -11.39
C ILE A 27 14.72 -43.54 -12.67
N ILE A 28 15.87 -44.18 -12.61
CA ILE A 28 16.40 -45.03 -13.67
C ILE A 28 16.37 -46.46 -13.13
N GLN A 29 15.50 -47.27 -13.72
CA GLN A 29 15.37 -48.70 -13.41
C GLN A 29 16.08 -49.49 -14.50
N LYS A 30 16.91 -50.46 -14.11
CA LYS A 30 17.61 -51.37 -15.02
C LYS A 30 17.51 -52.80 -14.51
N CYS A 31 17.12 -53.74 -15.37
CA CYS A 31 17.19 -55.16 -15.07
C CYS A 31 18.33 -55.79 -15.85
N HIS A 32 19.33 -56.34 -15.15
CA HIS A 32 20.49 -56.98 -15.78
C HIS A 32 20.16 -58.33 -16.43
N HIS A 33 19.03 -58.96 -16.06
CA HIS A 33 18.63 -60.26 -16.61
C HIS A 33 17.96 -60.16 -17.98
N CYS A 34 16.95 -59.30 -18.13
CA CYS A 34 16.20 -59.15 -19.38
C CYS A 34 16.54 -57.86 -20.16
N GLN A 35 17.56 -57.12 -19.72
CA GLN A 35 17.99 -55.83 -20.29
C GLN A 35 16.92 -54.73 -20.31
N TYR A 36 15.83 -54.88 -19.55
CA TYR A 36 14.82 -53.85 -19.38
C TYR A 36 15.43 -52.57 -18.80
N SER A 37 15.14 -51.41 -19.39
CA SER A 37 15.48 -50.11 -18.82
C SER A 37 14.35 -49.11 -18.98
N LYS A 38 14.08 -48.38 -17.90
CA LYS A 38 13.10 -47.29 -17.89
C LYS A 38 13.63 -46.09 -17.14
N LYS A 39 13.43 -44.91 -17.71
CA LYS A 39 13.62 -43.63 -17.03
C LYS A 39 12.28 -42.99 -16.76
N TRP A 40 11.93 -42.86 -15.49
CA TRP A 40 10.74 -42.16 -15.05
C TRP A 40 11.13 -40.80 -14.45
N LYS A 41 10.23 -39.81 -14.61
CA LYS A 41 10.37 -38.45 -14.08
C LYS A 41 9.05 -38.05 -13.43
N SER A 42 9.11 -37.43 -12.25
CA SER A 42 7.91 -36.97 -11.54
C SER A 42 7.25 -35.75 -12.16
N GLN A 43 7.97 -35.03 -13.03
CA GLN A 43 7.50 -33.83 -13.71
C GLN A 43 8.36 -33.54 -14.96
N PRO A 44 7.84 -32.78 -15.93
CA PRO A 44 8.62 -32.36 -17.10
C PRO A 44 9.76 -31.40 -16.73
N LEU A 45 10.67 -31.23 -17.68
CA LEU A 45 11.79 -30.28 -17.62
C LEU A 45 11.63 -29.28 -18.76
N ILE A 46 11.87 -27.99 -18.49
CA ILE A 46 12.08 -26.98 -19.53
C ILE A 46 13.56 -26.60 -19.50
N GLY A 47 14.27 -26.89 -20.59
CA GLY A 47 15.73 -26.94 -20.59
C GLY A 47 16.24 -27.88 -19.50
N SER A 48 17.05 -27.35 -18.57
CA SER A 48 17.55 -28.10 -17.41
C SER A 48 16.73 -27.91 -16.13
N SER A 49 15.61 -27.18 -16.17
CA SER A 49 14.84 -26.78 -14.98
C SER A 49 13.54 -27.58 -14.85
N PRO A 50 13.28 -28.23 -13.70
CA PRO A 50 12.00 -28.88 -13.47
C PRO A 50 10.83 -27.89 -13.40
N VAL A 51 9.76 -28.18 -14.13
CA VAL A 51 8.61 -27.26 -14.29
C VAL A 51 7.98 -26.90 -12.94
N GLY A 52 7.68 -27.88 -12.08
CA GLY A 52 7.09 -27.62 -10.78
C GLY A 52 8.03 -26.90 -9.80
N ASN A 53 9.35 -26.89 -10.03
CA ASN A 53 10.25 -26.02 -9.26
C ASN A 53 10.04 -24.54 -9.62
N ILE A 54 9.87 -24.24 -10.91
CA ILE A 54 9.56 -22.88 -11.41
C ILE A 54 8.16 -22.50 -10.92
N GLN A 55 7.18 -23.39 -11.07
CA GLN A 55 5.79 -23.16 -10.65
C GLN A 55 5.67 -22.90 -9.15
N LEU A 56 6.37 -23.69 -8.31
CA LEU A 56 6.42 -23.45 -6.86
C LEU A 56 7.06 -22.09 -6.55
N SER A 57 8.11 -21.71 -7.27
CA SER A 57 8.74 -20.40 -7.09
C SER A 57 7.79 -19.26 -7.48
N ALA A 58 7.10 -19.39 -8.61
CA ALA A 58 6.11 -18.44 -9.11
C ALA A 58 4.94 -18.28 -8.12
N ALA A 59 4.38 -19.40 -7.64
CA ALA A 59 3.30 -19.40 -6.67
C ALA A 59 3.70 -18.69 -5.36
N ILE A 60 4.90 -18.98 -4.84
CA ILE A 60 5.42 -18.30 -3.63
C ILE A 60 5.63 -16.80 -3.89
N TYR A 61 6.22 -16.44 -5.03
CA TYR A 61 6.60 -15.06 -5.32
C TYR A 61 5.38 -14.17 -5.59
N PHE A 62 4.50 -14.58 -6.52
CA PHE A 62 3.40 -13.75 -7.00
C PHE A 62 2.26 -13.59 -5.98
N THR A 63 2.09 -14.54 -5.07
CA THR A 63 1.15 -14.39 -3.94
C THR A 63 1.69 -13.49 -2.81
N GLY A 64 2.93 -13.03 -2.92
CA GLY A 64 3.61 -12.24 -1.89
C GLY A 64 4.11 -13.06 -0.70
N SER A 65 3.97 -14.39 -0.73
CA SER A 65 4.39 -15.28 0.35
C SER A 65 5.89 -15.22 0.63
N SER A 66 6.26 -15.66 1.84
CA SER A 66 7.66 -15.78 2.24
C SER A 66 8.19 -17.18 1.91
N TYR A 67 9.22 -17.25 1.07
CA TYR A 67 9.94 -18.49 0.80
C TYR A 67 10.38 -19.17 2.09
N PHE A 68 10.89 -18.41 3.07
CA PHE A 68 11.38 -18.97 4.32
C PHE A 68 10.24 -19.56 5.18
N GLN A 69 9.06 -18.96 5.16
CA GLN A 69 7.90 -19.54 5.86
C GLN A 69 7.42 -20.82 5.17
N VAL A 70 7.35 -20.83 3.84
CA VAL A 70 7.01 -22.05 3.08
C VAL A 70 8.06 -23.14 3.31
N LYS A 71 9.35 -22.78 3.35
CA LYS A 71 10.43 -23.71 3.68
C LYS A 71 10.23 -24.34 5.06
N LYS A 72 9.87 -23.55 6.08
CA LYS A 72 9.59 -24.07 7.43
C LYS A 72 8.43 -25.07 7.42
N VAL A 73 7.33 -24.76 6.73
CA VAL A 73 6.18 -25.67 6.60
C VAL A 73 6.59 -26.98 5.91
N PHE A 74 7.33 -26.90 4.80
CA PHE A 74 7.82 -28.09 4.10
C PHE A 74 8.73 -28.94 4.98
N GLN A 75 9.63 -28.31 5.75
CA GLN A 75 10.50 -29.01 6.69
C GLN A 75 9.71 -29.71 7.80
N ALA A 76 8.70 -29.06 8.37
CA ALA A 76 7.83 -29.64 9.40
C ALA A 76 7.01 -30.83 8.88
N MET A 77 6.63 -30.81 7.60
CA MET A 77 5.94 -31.94 6.95
C MET A 77 6.89 -33.00 6.36
N HIS A 78 8.21 -32.84 6.54
CA HIS A 78 9.24 -33.66 5.89
C HIS A 78 9.14 -33.70 4.35
N LEU A 79 8.61 -32.63 3.74
CA LEU A 79 8.53 -32.47 2.29
C LEU A 79 9.84 -31.92 1.71
N ARG A 80 10.17 -32.37 0.49
CA ARG A 80 11.28 -31.81 -0.28
C ARG A 80 10.89 -30.45 -0.85
N ASN A 81 11.81 -29.49 -0.74
CA ASN A 81 11.65 -28.15 -1.28
C ASN A 81 12.83 -27.79 -2.19
N ILE A 82 12.64 -26.81 -3.07
CA ILE A 82 13.73 -26.15 -3.79
C ILE A 82 14.66 -25.42 -2.82
N SER A 83 15.91 -25.16 -3.23
CA SER A 83 16.83 -24.34 -2.44
C SER A 83 16.54 -22.85 -2.60
N TYR A 84 17.00 -22.03 -1.66
CA TYR A 84 16.83 -20.57 -1.75
C TYR A 84 17.56 -20.00 -2.98
N THR A 85 18.75 -20.56 -3.28
CA THR A 85 19.51 -20.20 -4.48
C THR A 85 18.74 -20.51 -5.76
N ALA A 86 18.06 -21.66 -5.83
CA ALA A 86 17.20 -22.00 -6.97
C ALA A 86 16.00 -21.04 -7.08
N PHE A 87 15.33 -20.76 -5.95
CA PHE A 87 14.25 -19.77 -5.89
C PHE A 87 14.69 -18.39 -6.39
N ARG A 88 15.84 -17.88 -5.95
CA ARG A 88 16.39 -16.59 -6.41
C ARG A 88 16.79 -16.61 -7.88
N ARG A 89 17.33 -17.71 -8.40
CA ARG A 89 17.60 -17.86 -9.85
C ARG A 89 16.32 -17.75 -10.66
N HIS A 90 15.24 -18.45 -10.26
CA HIS A 90 13.96 -18.32 -10.94
C HIS A 90 13.40 -16.90 -10.83
N ALA A 91 13.49 -16.28 -9.65
CA ALA A 91 13.04 -14.91 -9.43
C ALA A 91 13.74 -13.93 -10.38
N ASN A 92 15.07 -13.93 -10.40
CA ASN A 92 15.85 -13.02 -11.22
C ASN A 92 15.69 -13.27 -12.73
N SER A 93 15.52 -14.53 -13.14
CA SER A 93 15.53 -14.90 -14.57
C SER A 93 14.16 -14.80 -15.22
N TYR A 94 13.08 -15.04 -14.46
CA TYR A 94 11.74 -15.19 -15.01
C TYR A 94 10.69 -14.38 -14.25
N LEU A 95 10.66 -14.46 -12.91
CA LEU A 95 9.52 -13.94 -12.14
C LEU A 95 9.54 -12.41 -12.00
N GLU A 96 10.69 -11.82 -11.65
CA GLU A 96 10.85 -10.37 -11.51
C GLU A 96 10.65 -9.66 -12.86
N PRO A 97 11.23 -10.14 -13.99
CA PRO A 97 10.88 -9.65 -15.32
C PRO A 97 9.38 -9.76 -15.64
N ALA A 98 8.73 -10.87 -15.30
CA ALA A 98 7.29 -11.06 -15.51
C ALA A 98 6.44 -10.00 -14.79
N VAL A 99 6.77 -9.72 -13.53
CA VAL A 99 6.05 -8.70 -12.73
C VAL A 99 6.20 -7.32 -13.35
N VAL A 100 7.42 -6.93 -13.71
CA VAL A 100 7.69 -5.62 -14.32
C VAL A 100 6.95 -5.50 -15.65
N HIS A 101 7.05 -6.50 -16.51
CA HIS A 101 6.41 -6.49 -17.82
C HIS A 101 4.88 -6.38 -17.69
N LYS A 102 4.25 -7.23 -16.86
CA LYS A 102 2.79 -7.19 -16.67
C LYS A 102 2.31 -5.90 -16.02
N TRP A 103 3.05 -5.36 -15.05
CA TRP A 103 2.72 -4.06 -14.46
C TRP A 103 2.80 -2.94 -15.50
N ARG A 104 3.86 -2.90 -16.31
CA ARG A 104 4.00 -1.89 -17.38
C ARG A 104 2.89 -2.00 -18.41
N GLN A 105 2.51 -3.21 -18.85
CA GLN A 105 1.38 -3.40 -19.75
C GLN A 105 0.07 -2.87 -19.14
N TYR A 106 -0.20 -3.21 -17.87
CA TYR A 106 -1.37 -2.73 -17.15
C TYR A 106 -1.37 -1.20 -17.03
N GLN A 107 -0.24 -0.62 -16.61
CA GLN A 107 -0.07 0.81 -16.46
C GLN A 107 -0.23 1.55 -17.79
N GLU A 108 0.41 1.09 -18.86
CA GLU A 108 0.30 1.70 -20.20
C GLU A 108 -1.16 1.75 -20.66
N THR A 109 -1.88 0.65 -20.51
CA THR A 109 -3.30 0.54 -20.91
C THR A 109 -4.17 1.52 -20.12
N GLU A 110 -3.99 1.56 -18.79
CA GLU A 110 -4.75 2.48 -17.92
C GLU A 110 -4.40 3.95 -18.27
N LEU A 111 -3.12 4.28 -18.42
CA LEU A 111 -2.69 5.65 -18.73
C LEU A 111 -3.14 6.11 -20.13
N GLN A 112 -3.17 5.22 -21.12
CA GLN A 112 -3.71 5.50 -22.45
C GLN A 112 -5.21 5.80 -22.40
N PHE A 113 -5.97 5.10 -21.56
CA PHE A 113 -7.38 5.41 -21.36
C PHE A 113 -7.58 6.73 -20.61
N LEU A 114 -6.69 7.03 -19.66
CA LEU A 114 -6.73 8.24 -18.86
C LEU A 114 -6.27 9.49 -19.63
N SER A 115 -5.44 9.36 -20.68
CA SER A 115 -4.99 10.50 -21.50
C SER A 115 -6.13 11.18 -22.27
N GLN A 116 -7.28 10.51 -22.41
CA GLN A 116 -8.46 11.03 -23.09
C GLN A 116 -9.28 12.03 -22.24
N ARG A 117 -8.94 12.22 -20.96
CA ARG A 117 -9.70 13.08 -20.03
C ARG A 117 -8.83 13.66 -18.94
N LYS A 118 -9.39 14.63 -18.20
CA LYS A 118 -8.76 15.12 -16.98
C LYS A 118 -8.99 14.15 -15.83
N VAL A 119 -7.93 13.81 -15.11
CA VAL A 119 -7.94 12.80 -14.04
C VAL A 119 -7.79 13.43 -12.67
N LYS A 120 -8.56 12.93 -11.71
CA LYS A 120 -8.52 13.33 -10.31
C LYS A 120 -7.68 12.31 -9.57
N ILE A 121 -6.54 12.73 -9.04
CA ILE A 121 -5.57 11.79 -8.46
C ILE A 121 -5.39 12.01 -6.95
N GLY A 122 -5.12 10.93 -6.23
CA GLY A 122 -4.71 10.95 -4.84
C GLY A 122 -3.26 10.51 -4.74
N GLY A 123 -2.49 11.14 -3.86
CA GLY A 123 -1.08 10.83 -3.67
C GLY A 123 -0.70 10.79 -2.20
N ASP A 124 0.08 9.78 -1.82
CA ASP A 124 0.65 9.65 -0.47
C ASP A 124 1.95 8.84 -0.53
N MET A 125 2.83 9.08 0.44
CA MET A 125 4.07 8.33 0.62
C MET A 125 4.01 7.46 1.86
N ARG A 126 4.48 6.23 1.71
CA ARG A 126 4.83 5.35 2.82
C ARG A 126 6.33 5.12 2.91
N ALA A 127 6.90 5.27 4.09
CA ALA A 127 8.26 4.83 4.41
C ALA A 127 8.32 3.36 4.89
N ASP A 128 9.43 2.69 4.62
CA ASP A 128 9.71 1.32 5.06
C ASP A 128 9.93 1.21 6.58
N SER A 129 10.60 2.18 7.19
CA SER A 129 10.75 2.32 8.64
C SER A 129 10.22 3.66 9.17
N PRO A 130 9.86 3.75 10.47
CA PRO A 130 9.55 5.04 11.11
C PRO A 130 10.80 5.89 11.35
N GLY A 131 10.69 7.22 11.26
CA GLY A 131 11.75 8.17 11.64
C GLY A 131 12.64 8.62 10.48
N HIS A 132 13.76 9.28 10.81
CA HIS A 132 14.70 9.84 9.81
C HIS A 132 15.63 8.79 9.18
N SER A 133 15.49 7.51 9.55
CA SER A 133 16.34 6.39 9.10
C SER A 133 15.69 5.51 8.03
N ALA A 134 14.59 5.96 7.42
CA ALA A 134 13.95 5.24 6.32
C ALA A 134 14.89 5.08 5.13
N LYS A 135 15.06 3.84 4.67
CA LYS A 135 15.84 3.51 3.48
C LYS A 135 15.01 3.75 2.23
N TYR A 136 13.74 3.32 2.25
CA TYR A 136 12.85 3.41 1.10
C TYR A 136 11.59 4.21 1.40
N GLY A 137 11.24 5.11 0.47
CA GLY A 137 9.95 5.77 0.36
C GLY A 137 9.20 5.25 -0.85
N THR A 138 7.94 4.85 -0.67
CA THR A 138 7.04 4.47 -1.76
C THR A 138 5.97 5.53 -1.91
N TYR A 139 6.00 6.27 -3.01
CA TYR A 139 4.93 7.18 -3.40
C TYR A 139 3.94 6.45 -4.28
N SER A 140 2.65 6.51 -3.94
CA SER A 140 1.58 5.84 -4.67
C SER A 140 0.60 6.86 -5.22
N VAL A 141 0.28 6.76 -6.51
CA VAL A 141 -0.76 7.58 -7.14
C VAL A 141 -1.97 6.73 -7.45
N MET A 142 -3.13 7.20 -7.00
CA MET A 142 -4.43 6.57 -7.20
C MET A 142 -5.30 7.44 -8.09
N ASN A 143 -5.99 6.84 -9.07
CA ASN A 143 -7.13 7.45 -9.70
C ASN A 143 -8.30 7.45 -8.70
N LEU A 144 -8.73 8.63 -8.25
CA LEU A 144 -9.76 8.75 -7.20
C LEU A 144 -11.16 8.35 -7.69
N GLU A 145 -11.40 8.32 -9.00
CA GLU A 145 -12.69 7.93 -9.57
C GLU A 145 -12.88 6.41 -9.53
N THR A 146 -11.83 5.67 -9.89
CA THR A 146 -11.86 4.19 -9.95
C THR A 146 -11.30 3.54 -8.69
N ASN A 147 -10.55 4.29 -7.88
CA ASN A 147 -9.70 3.81 -6.78
C ASN A 147 -8.55 2.88 -7.24
N ASN A 148 -8.19 2.88 -8.53
CA ASN A 148 -7.04 2.10 -9.01
C ASN A 148 -5.72 2.82 -8.71
N ILE A 149 -4.71 2.07 -8.31
CA ILE A 149 -3.32 2.53 -8.31
C ILE A 149 -2.84 2.60 -9.75
N ILE A 150 -2.46 3.79 -10.18
CA ILE A 150 -2.04 4.07 -11.57
C ILE A 150 -0.54 4.30 -11.67
N ASP A 151 0.14 4.63 -10.56
CA ASP A 151 1.58 4.76 -10.53
C ASP A 151 2.16 4.47 -9.15
N ILE A 152 3.39 3.94 -9.13
CA ILE A 152 4.18 3.67 -7.93
C ILE A 152 5.62 4.09 -8.21
N GLN A 153 6.14 4.97 -7.34
CA GLN A 153 7.54 5.38 -7.35
C GLN A 153 8.21 4.85 -6.08
N LEU A 154 9.30 4.08 -6.25
CA LEU A 154 10.18 3.66 -5.17
C LEU A 154 11.41 4.56 -5.16
N ILE A 155 11.69 5.19 -4.02
CA ILE A 155 12.79 6.13 -3.83
C ILE A 155 13.65 5.60 -2.69
N GLN A 156 14.96 5.50 -2.89
CA GLN A 156 15.93 5.29 -1.83
C GLN A 156 16.43 6.63 -1.29
N SER A 157 16.63 6.73 0.03
CA SER A 157 16.88 8.02 0.68
C SER A 157 18.16 8.72 0.23
N ASN A 158 19.22 8.01 -0.15
CA ASN A 158 20.45 8.59 -0.71
C ASN A 158 20.24 9.22 -2.10
N GLU A 159 19.26 8.79 -2.88
CA GLU A 159 18.94 9.42 -4.18
C GLU A 159 18.55 10.90 -4.03
N VAL A 160 18.08 11.29 -2.84
CA VAL A 160 17.45 12.59 -2.60
C VAL A 160 18.00 13.30 -1.37
N GLY A 161 19.12 12.84 -0.81
CA GLY A 161 19.74 13.45 0.38
C GLY A 161 18.91 13.31 1.66
N GLY A 162 18.12 12.24 1.79
CA GLY A 162 17.44 11.86 3.03
C GLY A 162 15.93 11.62 2.89
N SER A 163 15.36 10.96 3.90
CA SER A 163 13.97 10.51 3.87
C SER A 163 12.93 11.64 3.78
N HIS A 164 13.28 12.85 4.21
CA HIS A 164 12.41 14.03 4.14
C HIS A 164 12.09 14.47 2.71
N ASN A 165 12.96 14.15 1.75
CA ASN A 165 12.82 14.61 0.36
C ASN A 165 12.12 13.58 -0.54
N MET A 166 11.96 12.33 -0.07
CA MET A 166 11.43 11.23 -0.87
C MET A 166 9.98 11.45 -1.30
N GLU A 167 9.14 12.08 -0.47
CA GLU A 167 7.73 12.31 -0.80
C GLU A 167 7.59 13.26 -1.99
N LYS A 168 8.33 14.37 -1.94
CA LYS A 168 8.34 15.37 -3.01
C LYS A 168 8.90 14.79 -4.30
N GLU A 169 9.99 14.05 -4.21
CA GLU A 169 10.59 13.42 -5.39
C GLU A 169 9.67 12.36 -5.99
N GLY A 170 9.02 11.54 -5.16
CA GLY A 170 8.03 10.56 -5.63
C GLY A 170 6.87 11.20 -6.36
N LEU A 171 6.26 12.25 -5.78
CA LEU A 171 5.20 13.00 -6.47
C LEU A 171 5.68 13.60 -7.79
N LYS A 172 6.89 14.18 -7.81
CA LYS A 172 7.47 14.78 -9.01
C LYS A 172 7.64 13.74 -10.12
N ARG A 173 8.25 12.59 -9.81
CA ARG A 173 8.45 11.48 -10.77
C ARG A 173 7.11 10.97 -11.30
N SER A 174 6.12 10.79 -10.43
CA SER A 174 4.79 10.36 -10.85
C SER A 174 4.11 11.34 -11.79
N LEU A 175 4.12 12.65 -11.48
CA LEU A 175 3.50 13.65 -12.36
C LEU A 175 4.21 13.74 -13.71
N GLN A 176 5.54 13.69 -13.74
CA GLN A 176 6.32 13.65 -14.97
C GLN A 176 5.98 12.42 -15.82
N HIS A 177 5.82 11.26 -15.18
CA HIS A 177 5.41 10.03 -15.86
C HIS A 177 4.02 10.16 -16.48
N LEU A 178 3.04 10.64 -15.71
CA LEU A 178 1.67 10.88 -16.20
C LEU A 178 1.65 11.85 -17.40
N GLU A 179 2.40 12.94 -17.31
CA GLU A 179 2.52 13.93 -18.40
C GLU A 179 3.18 13.36 -19.64
N SER A 180 4.24 12.55 -19.48
CA SER A 180 4.90 11.87 -20.60
C SER A 180 3.96 10.91 -21.36
N LYS A 181 2.89 10.46 -20.70
CA LYS A 181 1.83 9.62 -21.27
C LYS A 181 0.60 10.41 -21.72
N GLY A 182 0.67 11.74 -21.69
CA GLY A 182 -0.43 12.63 -22.11
C GLY A 182 -1.60 12.70 -21.12
N VAL A 183 -1.41 12.27 -19.87
CA VAL A 183 -2.47 12.31 -18.85
C VAL A 183 -2.56 13.70 -18.24
N ALA A 184 -3.67 14.39 -18.48
CA ALA A 184 -3.96 15.68 -17.88
C ALA A 184 -4.52 15.50 -16.46
N VAL A 185 -3.85 16.07 -15.45
CA VAL A 185 -4.35 16.08 -14.06
C VAL A 185 -5.31 17.24 -13.85
N ASP A 186 -6.53 16.94 -13.40
CA ASP A 186 -7.53 17.94 -13.01
C ASP A 186 -7.14 18.59 -11.68
N TYR A 187 -7.00 17.75 -10.66
CA TYR A 187 -6.52 18.12 -9.34
C TYR A 187 -5.94 16.90 -8.63
N ILE A 188 -5.15 17.20 -7.60
CA ILE A 188 -4.58 16.21 -6.70
C ILE A 188 -5.12 16.38 -5.28
N VAL A 189 -5.34 15.26 -4.59
CA VAL A 189 -5.64 15.21 -3.16
C VAL A 189 -4.46 14.59 -2.42
N THR A 190 -3.81 15.35 -1.53
CA THR A 190 -2.73 14.84 -0.67
C THR A 190 -2.86 15.36 0.76
N ASP A 191 -1.89 14.95 1.59
CA ASP A 191 -1.69 15.52 2.91
C ASP A 191 -1.15 16.95 2.88
N ARG A 192 -1.24 17.62 4.04
CA ARG A 192 -0.83 19.03 4.23
C ARG A 192 0.68 19.17 4.42
N HIS A 193 1.48 18.64 3.50
CA HIS A 193 2.94 18.78 3.57
C HIS A 193 3.40 20.09 2.88
N PRO A 194 4.09 21.02 3.58
CA PRO A 194 4.42 22.34 3.03
C PRO A 194 5.24 22.31 1.74
N GLN A 195 6.18 21.35 1.61
CA GLN A 195 6.99 21.23 0.40
C GLN A 195 6.15 20.79 -0.81
N ILE A 196 5.17 19.91 -0.59
CA ILE A 196 4.24 19.43 -1.62
C ILE A 196 3.32 20.57 -2.04
N GLN A 197 2.80 21.33 -1.07
CA GLN A 197 1.98 22.50 -1.36
C GLN A 197 2.73 23.55 -2.19
N LYS A 198 4.00 23.84 -1.86
CA LYS A 198 4.82 24.76 -2.65
C LYS A 198 5.01 24.23 -4.08
N PHE A 199 5.45 22.98 -4.21
CA PHE A 199 5.68 22.34 -5.50
C PHE A 199 4.44 22.37 -6.41
N LEU A 200 3.26 21.98 -5.90
CA LEU A 200 2.03 21.98 -6.68
C LEU A 200 1.57 23.37 -7.08
N ARG A 201 1.78 24.39 -6.22
CA ARG A 201 1.51 25.80 -6.57
C ARG A 201 2.42 26.28 -7.70
N ASP A 202 3.72 26.00 -7.60
CA ASP A 202 4.70 26.39 -8.62
C ASP A 202 4.38 25.74 -9.97
N ARG A 203 3.79 24.54 -9.97
CA ARG A 203 3.32 23.82 -11.16
C ARG A 203 1.90 24.19 -11.61
N GLN A 204 1.21 25.09 -10.91
CA GLN A 204 -0.17 25.49 -11.18
C GLN A 204 -1.17 24.30 -11.20
N ILE A 205 -0.92 23.28 -10.38
CA ILE A 205 -1.82 22.13 -10.24
C ILE A 205 -2.80 22.40 -9.08
N THR A 206 -4.09 22.18 -9.34
CA THR A 206 -5.12 22.33 -8.32
C THR A 206 -4.93 21.28 -7.23
N HIS A 207 -4.88 21.72 -5.97
CA HIS A 207 -4.58 20.86 -4.81
C HIS A 207 -5.65 20.98 -3.74
N TYR A 208 -6.25 19.84 -3.38
CA TYR A 208 -7.18 19.71 -2.27
C TYR A 208 -6.60 18.84 -1.13
N TYR A 209 -7.10 19.05 0.08
CA TYR A 209 -6.70 18.31 1.26
C TYR A 209 -7.71 17.24 1.65
N ASP A 210 -7.22 16.14 2.20
CA ASP A 210 -8.07 15.17 2.86
C ASP A 210 -8.73 15.77 4.12
N VAL A 211 -10.05 15.68 4.14
CA VAL A 211 -10.94 16.08 5.22
C VAL A 211 -10.57 15.37 6.53
N TRP A 212 -10.20 14.10 6.47
CA TRP A 212 -9.89 13.30 7.65
C TRP A 212 -8.66 13.85 8.40
N HIS A 213 -7.59 14.22 7.70
CA HIS A 213 -6.39 14.77 8.33
C HIS A 213 -6.66 16.11 9.02
N LEU A 214 -7.51 16.97 8.44
CA LEU A 214 -7.96 18.20 9.10
C LEU A 214 -8.79 17.89 10.34
N GLU A 215 -9.82 17.05 10.21
CA GLU A 215 -10.72 16.68 11.31
C GLU A 215 -9.96 16.06 12.48
N LYS A 216 -9.04 15.12 12.21
CA LYS A 216 -8.21 14.48 13.23
C LYS A 216 -7.38 15.49 14.01
N GLY A 217 -6.78 16.45 13.30
CA GLY A 217 -6.02 17.55 13.90
C GLY A 217 -6.88 18.45 14.79
N LEU A 218 -8.06 18.84 14.30
CA LEU A 218 -9.03 19.64 15.06
C LEU A 218 -9.51 18.89 16.29
N SER A 219 -9.92 17.63 16.14
CA SER A 219 -10.38 16.78 17.22
C SER A 219 -9.37 16.61 18.34
N LYS A 220 -8.07 16.51 18.01
CA LYS A 220 -7.01 16.46 19.03
C LYS A 220 -6.93 17.77 19.80
N LYS A 221 -7.06 18.93 19.14
CA LYS A 221 -7.05 20.25 19.80
C LYS A 221 -8.29 20.45 20.67
N LEU A 222 -9.48 20.15 20.13
CA LEU A 222 -10.75 20.21 20.87
C LEU A 222 -10.76 19.29 22.09
N GLY A 223 -10.21 18.08 21.95
CA GLY A 223 -10.08 17.13 23.06
C GLY A 223 -9.13 17.60 24.17
N LYS A 224 -8.19 18.51 23.89
CA LYS A 224 -7.37 19.16 24.92
C LYS A 224 -8.17 20.24 25.66
N VAL A 225 -8.87 21.10 24.92
CA VAL A 225 -9.71 22.16 25.51
C VAL A 225 -10.82 21.56 26.37
N ALA A 226 -11.44 20.48 25.91
CA ALA A 226 -12.52 19.79 26.62
C ALA A 226 -12.12 19.20 28.00
N LYS A 227 -10.82 19.14 28.31
CA LYS A 227 -10.31 18.68 29.62
C LYS A 227 -10.01 19.83 30.59
N GLU A 228 -10.05 21.06 30.12
CA GLU A 228 -9.84 22.21 30.96
C GLU A 228 -11.09 22.53 31.79
N LYS A 229 -10.88 23.11 32.97
CA LYS A 229 -11.95 23.64 33.81
C LYS A 229 -12.79 24.67 33.02
N ASP A 230 -14.11 24.54 33.16
CA ASP A 230 -15.14 25.38 32.53
C ASP A 230 -15.26 25.21 31.00
N CYS A 231 -14.77 24.09 30.47
CA CYS A 231 -14.74 23.79 29.02
C CYS A 231 -15.39 22.45 28.62
N GLU A 232 -16.15 21.84 29.51
CA GLU A 232 -16.73 20.50 29.36
C GLU A 232 -17.76 20.45 28.21
N VAL A 233 -18.41 21.58 27.91
CA VAL A 233 -19.36 21.73 26.80
C VAL A 233 -18.74 21.43 25.43
N VAL A 234 -17.43 21.66 25.26
CA VAL A 234 -16.68 21.34 24.02
C VAL A 234 -16.75 19.85 23.72
N LYS A 235 -16.69 18.99 24.75
CA LYS A 235 -16.78 17.54 24.58
C LYS A 235 -18.12 17.12 24.00
N LYS A 236 -19.22 17.75 24.44
CA LYS A 236 -20.57 17.45 23.97
C LYS A 236 -20.75 17.81 22.49
N TRP A 237 -20.14 18.91 22.04
CA TRP A 237 -20.21 19.39 20.66
C TRP A 237 -19.19 18.78 19.71
N GLN A 238 -18.17 18.09 20.23
CA GLN A 238 -17.07 17.59 19.43
C GLN A 238 -17.55 16.74 18.23
N GLN A 239 -18.53 15.85 18.42
CA GLN A 239 -19.05 15.05 17.32
C GLN A 239 -19.82 15.87 16.28
N GLY A 240 -20.57 16.89 16.72
CA GLY A 240 -21.26 17.83 15.83
C GLY A 240 -20.27 18.60 14.97
N ILE A 241 -19.21 19.14 15.58
CA ILE A 241 -18.16 19.89 14.87
C ILE A 241 -17.44 18.99 13.85
N LYS A 242 -17.12 17.74 14.21
CA LYS A 242 -16.54 16.75 13.27
C LYS A 242 -17.44 16.58 12.05
N ASN A 243 -18.72 16.28 12.28
CA ASN A 243 -19.68 16.08 11.20
C ASN A 243 -19.82 17.34 10.34
N HIS A 244 -19.75 18.52 10.96
CA HIS A 244 -19.82 19.81 10.27
C HIS A 244 -18.65 20.02 9.30
N VAL A 245 -17.42 19.61 9.65
CA VAL A 245 -16.27 19.66 8.71
C VAL A 245 -16.56 18.86 7.44
N TYR A 246 -17.03 17.61 7.59
CA TYR A 246 -17.38 16.75 6.45
C TYR A 246 -18.52 17.34 5.63
N TRP A 247 -19.55 17.84 6.30
CA TRP A 247 -20.69 18.47 5.64
C TRP A 247 -20.29 19.75 4.89
N CYS A 248 -19.41 20.59 5.45
CA CYS A 248 -18.87 21.76 4.75
C CYS A 248 -18.17 21.33 3.46
N ALA A 249 -17.33 20.29 3.52
CA ALA A 249 -16.60 19.79 2.36
C ALA A 249 -17.55 19.26 1.27
N THR A 250 -18.54 18.43 1.63
CA THR A 250 -19.39 17.72 0.67
C THR A 250 -20.57 18.53 0.15
N SER A 251 -21.07 19.49 0.93
CA SER A 251 -22.26 20.28 0.56
C SER A 251 -21.94 21.59 -0.17
N SER A 252 -20.65 21.94 -0.34
CA SER A 252 -20.25 23.23 -0.91
C SER A 252 -19.73 23.10 -2.33
N SER A 253 -20.01 24.12 -3.13
CA SER A 253 -19.58 24.26 -4.52
C SER A 253 -18.23 24.98 -4.67
N SER A 254 -17.86 25.82 -3.70
CA SER A 254 -16.63 26.62 -3.75
C SER A 254 -15.84 26.61 -2.44
N GLY A 255 -14.57 27.00 -2.50
CA GLY A 255 -13.73 27.19 -1.31
C GLY A 255 -14.29 28.23 -0.33
N PRO A 256 -14.64 29.45 -0.80
CA PRO A 256 -15.26 30.48 0.04
C PRO A 256 -16.55 30.02 0.72
N GLU A 257 -17.39 29.24 0.03
CA GLU A 257 -18.61 28.67 0.62
C GLU A 257 -18.29 27.66 1.75
N LYS A 258 -17.25 26.82 1.59
CA LYS A 258 -16.78 25.91 2.66
C LYS A 258 -16.37 26.71 3.90
N VAL A 259 -15.64 27.81 3.70
CA VAL A 259 -15.19 28.70 4.78
C VAL A 259 -16.40 29.37 5.45
N ALA A 260 -17.35 29.88 4.67
CA ALA A 260 -18.58 30.49 5.19
C ALA A 260 -19.36 29.52 6.09
N LYS A 261 -19.69 28.33 5.57
CA LYS A 261 -20.34 27.26 6.33
C LYS A 261 -19.55 26.85 7.57
N TRP A 262 -18.23 26.74 7.45
CA TRP A 262 -17.38 26.37 8.58
C TRP A 262 -17.40 27.42 9.69
N THR A 263 -17.19 28.69 9.36
CA THR A 263 -17.22 29.78 10.35
C THR A 263 -18.57 29.92 11.03
N SER A 264 -19.65 29.62 10.32
CA SER A 264 -21.01 29.58 10.85
C SER A 264 -21.18 28.66 12.06
N VAL A 265 -20.33 27.63 12.22
CA VAL A 265 -20.39 26.72 13.36
C VAL A 265 -20.20 27.44 14.70
N VAL A 266 -19.46 28.56 14.73
CA VAL A 266 -19.25 29.37 15.95
C VAL A 266 -20.57 30.00 16.41
N ASN A 267 -21.42 30.41 15.47
CA ASN A 267 -22.77 30.90 15.74
C ASN A 267 -23.71 29.73 16.10
N HIS A 268 -23.64 28.64 15.35
CA HIS A 268 -24.49 27.47 15.56
C HIS A 268 -24.32 26.89 16.98
N VAL A 269 -23.10 26.77 17.51
CA VAL A 269 -22.89 26.24 18.87
C VAL A 269 -23.45 27.15 19.99
N GLN A 270 -23.86 28.38 19.65
CA GLN A 270 -24.55 29.33 20.53
C GLN A 270 -26.06 29.42 20.23
N ASP A 271 -26.60 28.51 19.42
CA ASP A 271 -28.00 28.51 18.95
C ASP A 271 -28.35 29.71 18.04
N LYS A 272 -27.36 30.33 17.40
CA LYS A 272 -27.56 31.39 16.40
C LYS A 272 -27.53 30.78 15.00
N HIS A 273 -28.67 30.83 14.31
CA HIS A 273 -28.88 30.18 13.00
C HIS A 273 -28.89 31.15 11.81
N THR A 274 -28.77 32.45 12.06
CA THR A 274 -28.58 33.49 11.06
C THR A 274 -27.14 34.01 11.11
N HIS A 275 -26.60 34.38 9.96
CA HIS A 275 -25.18 34.69 9.78
C HIS A 275 -25.02 35.86 8.80
N ASP A 276 -24.04 36.71 9.05
CA ASP A 276 -23.79 37.89 8.21
C ASP A 276 -23.12 37.54 6.87
N ASN A 277 -22.66 36.30 6.69
CA ASN A 277 -21.95 35.89 5.49
C ASN A 277 -22.94 35.58 4.34
N PRO A 278 -22.90 36.30 3.21
CA PRO A 278 -23.87 36.12 2.12
C PRO A 278 -23.76 34.76 1.43
N LEU A 279 -22.61 34.08 1.51
CA LEU A 279 -22.44 32.73 0.96
C LEU A 279 -23.11 31.65 1.80
N TYR A 280 -23.43 31.95 3.07
CA TYR A 280 -24.18 31.06 3.95
C TYR A 280 -24.93 31.86 5.02
N PRO A 281 -26.04 32.53 4.66
CA PRO A 281 -26.71 33.49 5.54
C PRO A 281 -27.57 32.82 6.63
N GLN A 282 -27.94 31.55 6.46
CA GLN A 282 -28.76 30.83 7.44
C GLN A 282 -28.51 29.32 7.44
N CYS A 283 -28.78 28.68 8.58
CA CYS A 283 -28.68 27.23 8.73
C CYS A 283 -29.68 26.46 7.84
N GLN A 284 -29.21 25.41 7.15
CA GLN A 284 -30.02 24.58 6.24
C GLN A 284 -30.77 23.44 6.94
N HIS A 285 -31.29 23.68 8.14
CA HIS A 285 -32.11 22.70 8.85
C HIS A 285 -33.19 23.40 9.70
N PRO A 286 -34.28 22.69 10.03
CA PRO A 286 -35.25 23.19 11.00
C PRO A 286 -34.59 23.50 12.34
N ILE A 287 -34.99 24.61 12.96
CA ILE A 287 -34.50 25.00 14.28
C ILE A 287 -35.05 24.00 15.30
N ARG A 288 -34.14 23.26 15.96
CA ARG A 288 -34.51 22.29 16.99
C ARG A 288 -34.53 22.98 18.34
N GLN A 289 -35.72 23.26 18.85
CA GLN A 289 -35.87 23.80 20.20
C GLN A 289 -35.32 22.80 21.23
N SER A 290 -34.41 23.26 22.09
CA SER A 290 -33.87 22.47 23.19
C SER A 290 -34.17 23.17 24.51
N ARG A 291 -34.80 22.45 25.44
CA ARG A 291 -35.05 22.95 26.80
C ARG A 291 -33.77 22.98 27.66
N ASP A 292 -32.71 22.28 27.25
CA ASP A 292 -31.44 22.25 27.96
C ASP A 292 -30.53 23.42 27.55
N ARG A 293 -30.58 24.52 28.30
CA ARG A 293 -29.70 25.68 28.09
C ARG A 293 -28.22 25.36 28.31
N LYS A 294 -27.88 24.30 29.06
CA LYS A 294 -26.48 23.87 29.31
C LYS A 294 -25.87 23.14 28.10
N LYS A 295 -26.66 22.90 27.06
CA LYS A 295 -26.19 22.36 25.78
C LYS A 295 -25.36 23.39 25.01
N TRP A 296 -25.74 24.66 25.07
CA TRP A 296 -25.17 25.71 24.21
C TRP A 296 -24.01 26.44 24.87
N PHE A 297 -23.12 27.00 24.05
CA PHE A 297 -22.06 27.88 24.53
C PHE A 297 -22.65 29.22 24.94
N GLN A 298 -22.22 29.73 26.10
CA GLN A 298 -22.63 31.05 26.55
C GLN A 298 -21.74 32.13 25.90
N PRO A 299 -22.32 33.26 25.46
CA PRO A 299 -21.56 34.41 24.97
C PRO A 299 -20.50 34.85 26.00
N GLY A 300 -19.29 35.19 25.53
CA GLY A 300 -18.19 35.62 26.40
C GLY A 300 -17.54 34.52 27.26
N SER A 301 -18.01 33.28 27.19
CA SER A 301 -17.41 32.18 27.96
C SER A 301 -15.98 31.85 27.50
N LYS A 302 -15.12 31.43 28.45
CA LYS A 302 -13.80 30.84 28.16
C LYS A 302 -13.92 29.67 27.16
N ALA A 303 -14.97 28.88 27.33
CA ALA A 303 -15.54 27.90 26.40
C ALA A 303 -15.44 28.30 24.94
N LEU A 304 -16.23 29.33 24.64
CA LEU A 304 -16.46 29.84 23.30
C LEU A 304 -15.19 30.47 22.74
N TYR A 305 -14.50 31.30 23.52
CA TYR A 305 -13.26 31.95 23.07
C TYR A 305 -12.19 30.94 22.62
N LYS A 306 -11.97 29.87 23.41
CA LYS A 306 -10.99 28.83 23.06
C LYS A 306 -11.42 28.02 21.85
N LEU A 307 -12.71 27.72 21.75
CA LEU A 307 -13.27 27.02 20.60
C LEU A 307 -13.07 27.87 19.32
N GLU A 308 -13.57 29.10 19.33
CA GLU A 308 -13.48 30.03 18.21
C GLU A 308 -12.04 30.21 17.74
N LYS A 309 -11.09 30.48 18.66
CA LYS A 309 -9.67 30.60 18.34
C LYS A 309 -9.08 29.39 17.61
N ILE A 310 -9.58 28.18 17.87
CA ILE A 310 -9.18 26.98 17.16
C ILE A 310 -9.83 26.91 15.77
N LEU A 311 -11.13 27.16 15.68
CA LEU A 311 -11.92 26.99 14.46
C LEU A 311 -11.66 28.10 13.42
N THR A 312 -11.45 29.33 13.86
CA THR A 312 -11.22 30.52 13.01
C THR A 312 -9.75 30.85 12.79
N ASN A 313 -8.84 29.96 13.22
CA ASN A 313 -7.42 30.12 12.95
C ASN A 313 -7.17 30.25 11.44
N LYS A 314 -6.39 31.26 11.01
CA LYS A 314 -6.11 31.54 9.59
C LYS A 314 -5.66 30.31 8.79
N ARG A 315 -4.83 29.44 9.37
CA ARG A 315 -4.40 28.19 8.71
C ARG A 315 -5.55 27.19 8.57
N VAL A 316 -6.40 27.07 9.59
CA VAL A 316 -7.59 26.20 9.52
C VAL A 316 -8.55 26.70 8.45
N LEU A 317 -8.80 28.00 8.35
CA LEU A 317 -9.68 28.55 7.31
C LEU A 317 -9.12 28.29 5.90
N GLY A 318 -7.83 28.53 5.67
CA GLY A 318 -7.19 28.20 4.40
C GLY A 318 -7.17 26.69 4.08
N ASP A 319 -7.11 25.84 5.11
CA ASP A 319 -7.25 24.39 4.93
C ASP A 319 -8.69 23.99 4.57
N VAL A 320 -9.68 24.60 5.24
CA VAL A 320 -11.11 24.36 5.00
C VAL A 320 -11.51 24.71 3.57
N GLU A 321 -11.02 25.85 3.07
CA GLU A 321 -11.22 26.31 1.69
C GLU A 321 -10.81 25.23 0.66
N ARG A 322 -9.74 24.51 0.98
CA ARG A 322 -9.12 23.50 0.11
C ARG A 322 -9.54 22.07 0.44
N LEU A 323 -10.56 21.84 1.26
CA LEU A 323 -11.03 20.47 1.51
C LEU A 323 -11.55 19.81 0.24
N SER A 324 -11.18 18.56 0.00
CA SER A 324 -11.76 17.77 -1.08
C SER A 324 -13.24 17.51 -0.82
N SER A 325 -14.09 17.76 -1.82
CA SER A 325 -15.54 17.66 -1.68
C SER A 325 -16.10 16.26 -1.90
N ARG A 326 -15.48 15.48 -2.80
CA ARG A 326 -16.01 14.17 -3.26
C ARG A 326 -15.10 12.99 -2.97
N TYR A 327 -13.79 13.16 -3.05
CA TYR A 327 -12.85 12.06 -2.98
C TYR A 327 -11.95 12.17 -1.75
N GLN A 328 -11.74 11.06 -1.07
CA GLN A 328 -10.90 10.96 0.12
C GLN A 328 -9.77 9.96 -0.15
N THR A 329 -8.66 10.11 0.57
CA THR A 329 -7.47 9.24 0.43
C THR A 329 -7.55 7.98 1.32
N SER A 330 -8.69 7.72 1.99
CA SER A 330 -8.88 6.52 2.80
C SER A 330 -8.67 5.20 2.04
N THR A 331 -9.00 5.17 0.74
CA THR A 331 -8.73 4.00 -0.10
C THR A 331 -7.24 3.80 -0.33
N LEU A 332 -6.46 4.87 -0.34
CA LEU A 332 -5.01 4.85 -0.46
C LEU A 332 -4.36 4.35 0.85
N GLU A 333 -4.92 4.68 2.02
CA GLU A 333 -4.54 4.03 3.29
C GLU A 333 -4.83 2.51 3.28
N ALA A 334 -5.93 2.10 2.66
CA ALA A 334 -6.25 0.68 2.48
C ALA A 334 -5.22 -0.01 1.56
N PHE A 335 -4.75 0.67 0.51
CA PHE A 335 -3.65 0.19 -0.32
C PHE A 335 -2.35 0.05 0.47
N HIS A 336 -1.99 1.03 1.30
CA HIS A 336 -0.82 0.94 2.18
C HIS A 336 -0.85 -0.26 3.13
N SER A 337 -2.05 -0.66 3.56
CA SER A 337 -2.26 -1.89 4.32
C SER A 337 -2.02 -3.16 3.50
N VAL A 338 -2.37 -3.15 2.20
CA VAL A 338 -2.03 -4.25 1.27
C VAL A 338 -0.52 -4.31 1.04
N ILE A 339 0.17 -3.18 0.89
CA ILE A 339 1.64 -3.16 0.78
C ILE A 339 2.29 -3.88 1.97
N LEU A 340 1.77 -3.76 3.20
CA LEU A 340 2.33 -4.48 4.37
C LEU A 340 2.31 -6.01 4.22
N ARG A 341 1.38 -6.57 3.45
CA ARG A 341 1.32 -8.01 3.15
C ARG A 341 2.45 -8.44 2.23
N PHE A 342 2.77 -7.62 1.23
CA PHE A 342 3.77 -7.93 0.21
C PHE A 342 5.18 -7.50 0.63
N THR A 343 5.31 -6.38 1.35
CA THR A 343 6.58 -5.86 1.87
C THR A 343 6.43 -5.58 3.38
N PRO A 344 6.47 -6.63 4.22
CA PRO A 344 6.46 -6.47 5.67
C PRO A 344 7.67 -5.68 6.15
N LYS A 345 7.49 -4.79 7.13
CA LYS A 345 8.57 -3.96 7.67
C LYS A 345 9.69 -4.76 8.36
N SER A 346 9.40 -6.01 8.76
CA SER A 346 10.36 -6.91 9.41
C SER A 346 11.28 -7.63 8.42
N VAL A 347 11.11 -7.43 7.12
CA VAL A 347 11.90 -8.10 6.08
C VAL A 347 12.61 -7.03 5.24
N VAL A 348 13.92 -7.18 5.10
CA VAL A 348 14.71 -6.32 4.21
C VAL A 348 14.65 -6.87 2.80
N PHE A 349 14.34 -6.00 1.84
CA PHE A 349 14.30 -6.33 0.42
C PHE A 349 15.37 -5.56 -0.35
N PRO A 350 16.02 -6.17 -1.36
CA PRO A 350 16.77 -5.41 -2.35
C PRO A 350 15.81 -4.50 -3.13
N PHE A 351 16.32 -3.43 -3.73
CA PHE A 351 15.51 -2.41 -4.43
C PHE A 351 14.51 -3.04 -5.41
N ILE A 352 15.00 -3.90 -6.30
CA ILE A 352 14.19 -4.60 -7.30
C ILE A 352 13.16 -5.54 -6.68
N GLY A 353 13.53 -6.25 -5.61
CA GLY A 353 12.60 -7.11 -4.89
C GLY A 353 11.48 -6.34 -4.20
N MET A 354 11.80 -5.15 -3.67
CA MET A 354 10.82 -4.22 -3.11
C MET A 354 9.88 -3.71 -4.21
N LEU A 355 10.43 -3.23 -5.33
CA LEU A 355 9.66 -2.72 -6.46
C LEU A 355 8.69 -3.77 -7.04
N CYS A 356 9.16 -4.98 -7.30
CA CYS A 356 8.30 -6.05 -7.80
C CYS A 356 7.17 -6.39 -6.82
N ARG A 357 7.46 -6.42 -5.51
CA ARG A 357 6.43 -6.67 -4.48
C ARG A 357 5.41 -5.53 -4.38
N LEU A 358 5.82 -4.28 -4.64
CA LEU A 358 4.90 -3.14 -4.75
C LEU A 358 3.98 -3.26 -5.96
N TYR A 359 4.50 -3.66 -7.13
CA TYR A 359 3.68 -3.92 -8.31
C TYR A 359 2.71 -5.08 -8.10
N LEU A 360 3.12 -6.15 -7.44
CA LEU A 360 2.22 -7.24 -7.04
C LEU A 360 1.13 -6.74 -6.08
N ALA A 361 1.48 -5.89 -5.11
CA ALA A 361 0.49 -5.28 -4.22
C ALA A 361 -0.52 -4.43 -5.00
N ALA A 362 -0.07 -3.66 -6.00
CA ALA A 362 -0.91 -2.82 -6.85
C ALA A 362 -1.86 -3.64 -7.71
N MET A 363 -1.35 -4.67 -8.41
CA MET A 363 -2.17 -5.60 -9.19
C MET A 363 -3.22 -6.29 -8.31
N HIS A 364 -2.81 -6.79 -7.14
CA HIS A 364 -3.74 -7.39 -6.18
C HIS A 364 -4.81 -6.38 -5.72
N PHE A 365 -4.41 -5.15 -5.42
CA PHE A 365 -5.31 -4.11 -4.94
C PHE A 365 -6.32 -3.71 -6.03
N ASN A 366 -5.85 -3.41 -7.24
CA ASN A 366 -6.70 -2.96 -8.34
C ASN A 366 -7.72 -4.03 -8.75
N GLU A 367 -7.32 -5.30 -8.80
CA GLU A 367 -8.24 -6.42 -9.03
C GLU A 367 -9.34 -6.50 -7.95
N ASN A 368 -9.03 -6.10 -6.71
CA ASN A 368 -9.89 -6.32 -5.54
C ASN A 368 -10.53 -5.04 -4.97
N ALA A 369 -10.25 -3.86 -5.54
CA ALA A 369 -10.74 -2.56 -5.06
C ALA A 369 -12.26 -2.44 -5.28
N GLY A 370 -12.72 -2.81 -6.48
CA GLY A 370 -14.11 -2.74 -6.94
C GLY A 370 -15.02 -3.90 -6.52
N ARG A 371 -14.59 -4.78 -5.59
CA ARG A 371 -15.41 -5.94 -5.17
C ARG A 371 -16.78 -5.53 -4.68
N THR A 372 -17.80 -6.17 -5.25
CA THR A 372 -19.21 -5.99 -4.89
C THR A 372 -19.51 -6.50 -3.48
N GLN A 373 -20.59 -6.01 -2.90
CA GLN A 373 -21.07 -6.50 -1.61
C GLN A 373 -21.59 -7.93 -1.75
N ALA A 374 -21.14 -8.81 -0.86
CA ALA A 374 -21.56 -10.20 -0.80
C ALA A 374 -23.05 -10.28 -0.48
N ARG A 375 -23.72 -11.24 -1.12
CA ARG A 375 -25.13 -11.58 -0.86
C ARG A 375 -25.23 -12.91 -0.12
N THR A 376 -26.30 -13.10 0.63
CA THR A 376 -26.70 -14.42 1.15
C THR A 376 -27.23 -15.28 0.01
N THR A 377 -27.43 -16.58 0.26
CA THR A 377 -28.09 -17.49 -0.70
C THR A 377 -29.47 -16.97 -1.13
N SER A 378 -30.16 -16.25 -0.24
CA SER A 378 -31.44 -15.57 -0.50
C SER A 378 -31.32 -14.20 -1.19
N GLY A 379 -30.13 -13.78 -1.62
CA GLY A 379 -29.92 -12.53 -2.35
C GLY A 379 -29.76 -11.27 -1.48
N VAL A 380 -29.83 -11.38 -0.15
CA VAL A 380 -29.77 -10.24 0.80
C VAL A 380 -28.33 -9.76 0.98
N LEU A 381 -28.12 -8.44 0.99
CA LEU A 381 -26.81 -7.82 1.18
C LEU A 381 -26.24 -8.14 2.58
N ARG A 382 -25.00 -8.62 2.64
CA ARG A 382 -24.34 -9.00 3.88
C ARG A 382 -23.65 -7.81 4.54
N TYR A 383 -23.90 -7.62 5.82
CA TYR A 383 -23.24 -6.64 6.67
C TYR A 383 -22.55 -7.33 7.85
N ARG A 384 -21.54 -6.67 8.42
CA ARG A 384 -20.93 -7.10 9.68
C ARG A 384 -20.78 -5.92 10.62
N LEU A 385 -20.95 -6.19 11.91
CA LEU A 385 -20.56 -5.26 12.96
C LEU A 385 -19.03 -5.24 13.08
N HIS A 386 -18.50 -4.03 13.16
CA HIS A 386 -17.09 -3.77 13.40
C HIS A 386 -17.01 -2.83 14.60
N PHE A 387 -16.12 -3.13 15.55
CA PHE A 387 -15.95 -2.39 16.80
C PHE A 387 -14.57 -1.71 16.81
N PRO A 388 -14.43 -0.50 16.23
CA PRO A 388 -13.14 0.19 16.21
C PRO A 388 -12.73 0.55 17.64
N LYS A 389 -11.44 0.33 17.99
CA LYS A 389 -10.87 0.74 19.28
C LYS A 389 -11.14 2.22 19.60
N ALA A 390 -11.13 3.08 18.58
CA ALA A 390 -11.42 4.51 18.70
C ALA A 390 -12.82 4.83 19.24
N LYS A 391 -13.80 3.93 19.06
CA LYS A 391 -15.19 4.10 19.52
C LYS A 391 -15.44 3.56 20.94
N LYS A 392 -14.43 3.00 21.62
CA LYS A 392 -14.50 2.59 23.04
C LYS A 392 -15.80 1.84 23.43
N GLY A 393 -16.13 0.77 22.71
CA GLY A 393 -17.35 -0.02 22.92
C GLY A 393 -18.49 0.27 21.93
N GLY A 394 -18.41 1.38 21.17
CA GLY A 394 -19.33 1.64 20.06
C GLY A 394 -19.02 0.81 18.80
N HIS A 395 -20.01 0.69 17.90
CA HIS A 395 -19.90 -0.09 16.68
C HIS A 395 -20.01 0.75 15.40
N THR A 396 -19.68 0.11 14.28
CA THR A 396 -19.85 0.56 12.90
C THR A 396 -20.35 -0.62 12.09
N VAL A 397 -21.33 -0.40 11.22
CA VAL A 397 -21.75 -1.40 10.25
C VAL A 397 -20.85 -1.28 9.02
N LYS A 398 -20.28 -2.40 8.57
CA LYS A 398 -19.49 -2.46 7.33
C LYS A 398 -20.13 -3.46 6.37
N SER A 399 -20.18 -3.11 5.09
CA SER A 399 -20.53 -4.06 4.03
C SER A 399 -19.49 -5.19 3.98
N VAL A 400 -19.96 -6.43 3.85
CA VAL A 400 -19.09 -7.58 3.60
C VAL A 400 -18.91 -7.68 2.10
N LYS A 401 -17.69 -7.51 1.59
CA LYS A 401 -17.39 -7.68 0.17
C LYS A 401 -17.32 -9.16 -0.22
N SER A 402 -17.54 -9.48 -1.50
CA SER A 402 -17.29 -10.82 -2.07
C SER A 402 -15.85 -11.30 -1.81
N PRO A 403 -15.55 -12.61 -1.83
CA PRO A 403 -14.18 -13.11 -1.66
C PRO A 403 -13.20 -12.47 -2.65
N PRO A 404 -11.93 -12.24 -2.25
CA PRO A 404 -10.93 -11.72 -3.16
C PRO A 404 -10.58 -12.73 -4.25
N THR A 405 -10.27 -12.23 -5.44
CA THR A 405 -9.76 -13.00 -6.57
C THR A 405 -8.23 -12.84 -6.67
N TYR A 406 -7.61 -13.76 -7.42
CA TYR A 406 -6.16 -13.83 -7.62
C TYR A 406 -5.81 -14.04 -9.10
N CYS A 407 -6.62 -13.51 -10.01
CA CYS A 407 -6.43 -13.63 -11.46
C CYS A 407 -5.07 -13.11 -11.91
N TYR A 408 -4.58 -12.01 -11.31
CA TYR A 408 -3.24 -11.50 -11.56
C TYR A 408 -2.14 -12.54 -11.31
N VAL A 409 -2.30 -13.43 -10.32
CA VAL A 409 -1.33 -14.51 -10.03
C VAL A 409 -1.33 -15.53 -11.17
N TYR A 410 -2.51 -15.96 -11.61
CA TYR A 410 -2.63 -16.94 -12.70
C TYR A 410 -2.12 -16.37 -14.02
N ASN A 411 -2.43 -15.10 -14.31
CA ASN A 411 -1.95 -14.40 -15.50
C ASN A 411 -0.41 -14.23 -15.48
N LEU A 412 0.19 -13.98 -14.32
CA LEU A 412 1.65 -13.94 -14.17
C LEU A 412 2.28 -15.31 -14.35
N ILE A 413 1.67 -16.38 -13.80
CA ILE A 413 2.16 -17.75 -14.00
C ILE A 413 2.07 -18.15 -15.47
N ALA A 414 0.96 -17.84 -16.15
CA ALA A 414 0.80 -18.08 -17.58
C ALA A 414 1.88 -17.35 -18.37
N ALA A 415 2.05 -16.05 -18.17
CA ALA A 415 3.10 -15.27 -18.86
C ALA A 415 4.52 -15.81 -18.62
N VAL A 416 4.80 -16.34 -17.42
CA VAL A 416 6.09 -16.99 -17.16
C VAL A 416 6.30 -18.21 -18.07
N PHE A 417 5.31 -19.08 -18.22
CA PHE A 417 5.48 -20.32 -18.98
C PHE A 417 5.26 -20.17 -20.48
N ASP A 418 4.34 -19.30 -20.88
CA ASP A 418 3.92 -19.13 -22.28
C ASP A 418 4.88 -18.18 -23.03
N ASP A 419 5.36 -17.13 -22.36
CA ASP A 419 6.12 -16.05 -23.01
C ASP A 419 7.60 -16.01 -22.56
N ILE A 420 7.84 -16.00 -21.24
CA ILE A 420 9.15 -15.60 -20.70
C ILE A 420 10.14 -16.76 -20.62
N VAL A 421 9.72 -17.93 -20.13
CA VAL A 421 10.60 -19.10 -20.07
C VAL A 421 11.06 -19.55 -21.47
N PRO A 422 10.21 -19.55 -22.51
CA PRO A 422 10.63 -19.85 -23.88
C PRO A 422 11.63 -18.83 -24.43
N ASN A 423 11.46 -17.54 -24.14
CA ASN A 423 12.33 -16.47 -24.62
C ASN A 423 12.56 -15.37 -23.57
N PRO A 424 13.48 -15.56 -22.60
CA PRO A 424 13.62 -14.63 -21.47
C PRO A 424 14.35 -13.33 -21.82
N GLN A 425 15.12 -13.31 -22.91
CA GLN A 425 16.08 -12.24 -23.19
C GLN A 425 15.44 -10.85 -23.36
N PRO A 426 14.34 -10.67 -24.12
CA PRO A 426 13.71 -9.35 -24.28
C PRO A 426 13.23 -8.77 -22.93
N TYR A 427 12.65 -9.62 -22.08
CA TYR A 427 12.17 -9.23 -20.76
C TYR A 427 13.32 -8.87 -19.81
N LEU A 428 14.43 -9.61 -19.89
CA LEU A 428 15.63 -9.32 -19.09
C LEU A 428 16.31 -8.03 -19.53
N GLU A 429 16.35 -7.73 -20.83
CA GLU A 429 16.90 -6.48 -21.37
C GLU A 429 16.05 -5.28 -20.95
N GLU A 430 14.73 -5.41 -21.03
CA GLU A 430 13.82 -4.38 -20.53
C GLU A 430 13.95 -4.18 -19.01
N PHE A 431 14.11 -5.27 -18.26
CA PHE A 431 14.28 -5.25 -16.81
C PHE A 431 15.58 -4.58 -16.36
N LYS A 432 16.69 -4.80 -17.10
CA LYS A 432 17.99 -4.16 -16.83
C LYS A 432 17.98 -2.63 -17.01
N LYS A 433 16.99 -2.07 -17.71
CA LYS A 433 16.83 -0.62 -17.88
C LYS A 433 16.29 0.07 -16.62
N ILE A 434 15.84 -0.67 -15.61
CA ILE A 434 15.37 -0.07 -14.35
C ILE A 434 16.59 0.52 -13.62
N PRO A 435 16.58 1.83 -13.33
CA PRO A 435 17.66 2.44 -12.55
C PRO A 435 17.63 1.89 -11.13
N ILE A 436 18.78 1.39 -10.65
CA ILE A 436 18.95 0.89 -9.29
C ILE A 436 19.93 1.82 -8.57
N PRO A 437 19.54 2.48 -7.48
CA PRO A 437 20.46 3.31 -6.70
C PRO A 437 21.56 2.45 -6.08
N GLY A 438 22.75 3.03 -5.94
CA GLY A 438 23.85 2.41 -5.18
C GLY A 438 23.44 2.13 -3.74
N ASP A 439 24.03 1.11 -3.12
CA ASP A 439 23.71 0.77 -1.73
C ASP A 439 23.99 1.96 -0.80
N LEU A 440 23.11 2.22 0.18
CA LEU A 440 23.35 3.24 1.23
C LEU A 440 24.75 3.16 1.87
N SER A 441 25.34 1.98 1.91
CA SER A 441 26.66 1.75 2.51
C SER A 441 27.84 1.97 1.56
N SER A 442 27.61 2.28 0.28
CA SER A 442 28.68 2.56 -0.67
C SER A 442 29.32 3.93 -0.42
N GLU A 443 28.63 4.83 0.27
CA GLU A 443 29.13 6.17 0.61
C GLU A 443 30.01 6.17 1.87
N PHE A 444 30.02 5.07 2.63
CA PHE A 444 30.78 4.97 3.88
C PHE A 444 32.06 4.15 3.69
N TYR A 445 33.13 4.58 4.36
CA TYR A 445 34.34 3.79 4.49
C TYR A 445 34.03 2.45 5.19
N ARG A 446 34.55 1.37 4.62
CA ARG A 446 34.44 0.03 5.20
C ARG A 446 35.81 -0.39 5.71
N PRO A 447 36.04 -0.35 7.05
CA PRO A 447 37.30 -0.84 7.60
C PRO A 447 37.48 -2.33 7.30
N PRO A 448 38.73 -2.82 7.22
CA PRO A 448 39.02 -4.25 7.24
C PRO A 448 38.28 -4.96 8.38
N LEU A 449 37.79 -6.18 8.13
CA LEU A 449 37.03 -6.94 9.12
C LEU A 449 37.84 -7.16 10.40
N THR A 450 39.15 -7.39 10.27
CA THR A 450 40.08 -7.56 11.38
C THR A 450 40.13 -6.33 12.29
N GLU A 451 40.22 -5.13 11.70
CA GLU A 451 40.22 -3.87 12.44
C GLU A 451 38.87 -3.60 13.13
N ALA A 452 37.76 -3.83 12.41
CA ALA A 452 36.42 -3.66 12.96
C ALA A 452 36.15 -4.61 14.15
N VAL A 453 36.62 -5.85 14.07
CA VAL A 453 36.52 -6.84 15.15
C VAL A 453 37.40 -6.44 16.33
N ALA A 454 38.65 -6.00 16.10
CA ALA A 454 39.52 -5.53 17.16
C ALA A 454 38.92 -4.33 17.92
N ALA A 455 38.39 -3.34 17.18
CA ALA A 455 37.73 -2.17 17.75
C ALA A 455 36.39 -2.50 18.46
N TYR A 456 35.68 -3.55 18.05
CA TYR A 456 34.49 -4.02 18.76
C TYR A 456 34.87 -4.72 20.07
N SER A 457 35.86 -5.61 20.04
CA SER A 457 36.31 -6.36 21.20
C SER A 457 36.96 -5.46 22.27
N SER A 458 37.68 -4.41 21.86
CA SER A 458 38.30 -3.46 22.79
C SER A 458 37.28 -2.63 23.58
N ARG A 459 36.07 -2.40 23.05
CA ARG A 459 34.98 -1.66 23.75
C ARG A 459 34.46 -2.35 25.00
N PHE A 460 34.66 -3.66 25.10
CA PHE A 460 34.20 -4.49 26.23
C PHE A 460 35.35 -5.08 27.04
N SER A 461 36.59 -4.72 26.69
CA SER A 461 37.75 -5.07 27.49
C SER A 461 37.73 -4.19 28.74
N GLN A 462 37.20 -4.71 29.86
CA GLN A 462 37.47 -4.12 31.16
C GLN A 462 38.97 -4.31 31.40
N GLU A 463 39.73 -3.22 31.49
CA GLU A 463 41.05 -3.23 32.10
C GLU A 463 40.90 -3.89 33.47
N GLN A 464 41.46 -5.09 33.63
CA GLN A 464 41.63 -5.66 34.97
C GLN A 464 42.65 -4.79 35.71
N PRO A 465 42.37 -4.41 36.97
CA PRO A 465 43.16 -3.46 37.73
C PRO A 465 44.61 -3.90 37.96
#